data_AF-A0A0Q6W4T5-F1
#
_entry.id   AF-A0A0Q6W4T5-F1
#
_cell.length_a   1.000
_cell.length_b   1.000
_cell.length_c   1.000
_cell.angle_alpha   90.00
_cell.angle_beta   90.00
_cell.angle_gamma   90.00
#
_symmetry.space_group_name_H-M   'P 1'
#
loop_
_entity.id
_entity.type
_entity.pdbx_description
1 polymer ?
#
loop_
_entity_poly.entity_id
_entity_poly.type
_entity_poly.pdbx_seq_one_letter_code
_entity_poly.pdbx_strand_id
1 'polypeptide(L)' 'MSSCKRNNHDLAKVIEEGRRIDAAQGAANAWAYLLAHSVDPKTILRVLTGNAVRRDAGLH' A
#
# COMPACT_ATOMS: atom_id res chain seq x y z
N MET A 1 -19.62 3.12 23.14
CA MET A 1 -18.82 1.88 23.00
C MET A 1 -18.38 1.74 21.54
N SER A 2 -17.08 1.54 21.37
CA SER A 2 -16.27 1.84 20.19
C SER A 2 -16.50 0.92 18.99
N SER A 3 -16.94 1.47 17.85
CA SER A 3 -17.03 0.78 16.56
C SER A 3 -15.89 1.22 15.62
N CYS A 4 -14.63 1.12 16.08
CA CYS A 4 -13.45 1.56 15.32
C CYS A 4 -12.98 0.55 14.25
N LYS A 5 -13.64 -0.59 14.10
CA LYS A 5 -13.16 -1.68 13.23
C LYS A 5 -13.31 -1.44 11.73
N ARG A 6 -14.23 -0.55 11.30
CA ARG A 6 -14.50 -0.31 9.86
C ARG A 6 -13.36 0.42 9.15
N ASN A 7 -12.80 1.45 9.79
CA ASN A 7 -11.76 2.27 9.16
C ASN A 7 -10.48 1.48 8.83
N ASN A 8 -10.13 0.50 9.67
CA ASN A 8 -8.96 -0.35 9.40
C ASN A 8 -9.17 -1.30 8.23
N HIS A 9 -10.39 -1.81 8.02
CA HIS A 9 -10.67 -2.72 6.92
C HIS A 9 -10.63 -2.02 5.56
N ASP A 10 -11.15 -0.79 5.49
CA ASP A 10 -11.17 -0.02 4.24
C ASP A 10 -9.76 0.45 3.88
N LEU A 11 -8.98 0.92 4.86
CA LEU A 11 -7.55 1.22 4.65
C LEU A 11 -6.76 -0.01 4.22
N ALA A 12 -7.01 -1.18 4.83
CA ALA A 12 -6.33 -2.41 4.44
C ALA A 12 -6.61 -2.81 2.99
N LYS A 13 -7.85 -2.64 2.51
CA LYS A 13 -8.20 -2.88 1.10
C LYS A 13 -7.48 -1.91 0.16
N VAL A 14 -7.43 -0.63 0.50
CA VAL A 14 -6.71 0.39 -0.28
C VAL A 14 -5.21 0.07 -0.34
N ILE A 15 -4.60 -0.35 0.78
CA ILE A 15 -3.19 -0.77 0.81
C ILE A 15 -2.96 -2.00 -0.07
N GLU A 16 -3.83 -3.01 0.02
CA GLU A 16 -3.72 -4.22 -0.79
C GLU A 16 -3.83 -3.91 -2.29
N GLU A 17 -4.76 -3.06 -2.68
CA GLU A 17 -4.91 -2.66 -4.08
C GLU A 17 -3.70 -1.83 -4.56
N GLY A 18 -3.19 -0.92 -3.73
CA GLY A 18 -1.95 -0.21 -4.01
C GLY A 18 -0.75 -1.15 -4.24
N ARG A 19 -0.65 -2.25 -3.50
CA ARG A 19 0.38 -3.27 -3.71
C ARG A 19 0.22 -4.02 -5.04
N ARG A 20 -1.01 -4.28 -5.48
CA ARG A 20 -1.29 -4.89 -6.78
C ARG A 20 -0.93 -3.96 -7.92
N ILE A 21 -1.26 -2.68 -7.81
CA ILE A 21 -0.87 -1.65 -8.78
C ILE A 21 0.66 -1.55 -8.84
N ASP A 22 1.36 -1.56 -7.71
CA ASP A 22 2.82 -1.55 -7.69
C ASP A 22 3.41 -2.78 -8.41
N ALA A 23 2.80 -3.96 -8.22
CA ALA A 23 3.23 -5.19 -8.90
C ALA A 23 2.95 -5.18 -10.41
N ALA A 24 1.87 -4.56 -10.85
CA ALA A 24 1.46 -4.56 -12.26
C ALA A 24 2.01 -3.37 -13.07
N GLN A 25 2.13 -2.20 -12.44
CA GLN A 25 2.37 -0.91 -13.09
C GLN A 25 3.50 -0.10 -12.45
N GLY A 26 4.12 -0.61 -11.38
CA GLY A 26 5.24 0.03 -10.69
C GLY A 26 4.84 1.04 -9.61
N ALA A 27 5.83 1.39 -8.79
CA ALA A 27 5.63 2.15 -7.56
C ALA A 27 5.04 3.56 -7.74
N ALA A 28 5.33 4.23 -8.87
CA ALA A 28 4.80 5.58 -9.13
C ALA A 28 3.26 5.58 -9.29
N ASN A 29 2.72 4.59 -9.99
CA ASN A 29 1.27 4.45 -10.17
C ASN A 29 0.58 4.07 -8.86
N ALA A 30 1.20 3.17 -8.07
CA ALA A 30 0.70 2.82 -6.75
C ALA A 30 0.73 4.00 -5.78
N TRP A 31 1.76 4.83 -5.84
CA TRP A 31 1.88 6.05 -5.04
C TRP A 31 0.74 7.02 -5.33
N ALA A 32 0.46 7.28 -6.61
CA ALA A 32 -0.63 8.16 -7.02
C ALA A 32 -2.00 7.63 -6.54
N TYR A 33 -2.25 6.32 -6.67
CA TYR A 33 -3.46 5.68 -6.17
C TYR A 33 -3.63 5.85 -4.66
N LEU A 34 -2.59 5.54 -3.86
CA LEU A 34 -2.66 5.62 -2.41
C LEU A 34 -2.84 7.07 -1.91
N LEU A 35 -2.19 8.04 -2.57
CA LEU A 35 -2.41 9.45 -2.27
C LEU A 35 -3.85 9.90 -2.57
N ALA A 36 -4.44 9.46 -3.69
CA ALA A 36 -5.83 9.78 -4.03
C ALA A 36 -6.83 9.25 -3.00
N HIS A 37 -6.47 8.16 -2.30
CA HIS A 37 -7.24 7.60 -1.19
C HIS A 37 -6.87 8.18 0.19
N SER A 38 -6.17 9.32 0.24
CA SER A 38 -5.79 10.01 1.49
C SER A 38 -4.92 9.19 2.44
N VAL A 39 -4.14 8.24 1.90
CA VAL A 39 -3.14 7.51 2.69
C VAL A 39 -1.96 8.45 2.96
N ASP A 40 -1.53 8.53 4.22
CA ASP A 40 -0.40 9.37 4.61
C ASP A 40 0.90 8.97 3.87
N PRO A 41 1.68 9.93 3.34
CA PRO A 41 2.91 9.64 2.59
C PRO A 41 3.91 8.74 3.31
N LYS A 42 4.03 8.80 4.65
CA LYS A 42 4.90 7.90 5.42
C LYS A 42 4.39 6.45 5.37
N THR A 43 3.07 6.28 5.38
CA THR A 43 2.43 4.96 5.22
C THR A 43 2.67 4.43 3.81
N ILE A 44 2.52 5.27 2.79
CA ILE A 44 2.80 4.91 1.39
C ILE A 44 4.25 4.43 1.23
N LEU A 45 5.21 5.21 1.75
CA LEU A 45 6.63 4.83 1.75
C LEU A 45 6.83 3.46 2.39
N ARG A 46 6.28 3.22 3.59
CA ARG A 46 6.42 1.94 4.29
C ARG A 46 5.85 0.76 3.50
N VAL A 47 4.69 0.95 2.85
CA VAL A 47 4.03 -0.10 2.05
C VAL A 47 4.85 -0.43 0.81
N LEU A 48 5.28 0.57 0.05
CA LEU A 48 5.97 0.36 -1.24
C LEU A 48 7.42 -0.09 -1.04
N THR A 49 8.14 0.46 -0.06
CA THR A 49 9.52 0.04 0.24
C THR A 49 9.58 -1.35 0.87
N GLY A 50 8.67 -1.68 1.79
CA GLY A 50 8.59 -3.02 2.38
C GLY A 50 8.23 -4.11 1.37
N ASN A 51 7.54 -3.75 0.29
CA ASN A 51 7.26 -4.65 -0.83
C ASN A 51 8.48 -4.81 -1.76
N ALA A 52 9.20 -3.73 -2.05
CA ALA A 52 10.43 -3.78 -2.85
C ALA A 52 11.50 -4.68 -2.23
N VAL A 53 11.70 -4.63 -0.90
CA VAL A 53 12.64 -5.52 -0.17
C VAL A 53 12.27 -7.00 -0.31
N ARG A 54 10.97 -7.34 -0.39
CA ARG A 54 10.53 -8.73 -0.57
C ARG A 54 10.72 -9.24 -2.00
N ARG A 55 10.75 -8.35 -3.00
CA ARG A 55 11.04 -8.72 -4.40
C ARG A 55 12.52 -9.08 -4.57
N ASP A 56 13.42 -8.34 -3.91
CA ASP A 56 14.87 -8.61 -3.95
C ASP A 56 15.21 -9.96 -3.28
N ALA A 57 14.59 -10.27 -2.15
CA ALA A 57 14.80 -11.54 -1.43
C ALA A 57 14.20 -12.79 -2.12
N GLY A 58 13.40 -12.63 -3.18
CA GLY A 58 12.79 -13.74 -3.94
C GLY A 58 13.61 -14.19 -5.15
N LEU A 59 14.79 -13.59 -5.36
CA LEU A 59 15.73 -13.91 -6.46
C LEU A 59 17.01 -14.61 -5.95
N HIS A 60 16.93 -15.36 -4.84
CA HIS A 60 18.03 -16.20 -4.35
C HIS A 60 17.61 -17.67 -4.26
#